data_AF-A0A2E8YJ09-F1
#
_entry.id   AF-A0A2E8YJ09-F1
#
_cell.length_a   1.000
_cell.length_b   1.000
_cell.length_c   1.000
_cell.angle_alpha   90.00
_cell.angle_beta   90.00
_cell.angle_gamma   90.00
#
_symmetry.space_group_name_H-M   'P 1'
#
loop_
_entity.id
_entity.type
_entity.pdbx_description
1 polymer ?
#
loop_
_entity_poly.entity_id
_entity_poly.type
_entity_poly.pdbx_seq_one_letter_code
_entity_poly.pdbx_strand_id
1 'polypeptide(L)'
;MTDAAPALVHPWFAPTYYLLALVLAAFVIFNANAAALDYGAFYEQLGAGDRADTQVKKALEALSFGLYRGANEEQAQMTRLLALADVHERRATSGAWLLFGLSVMFLSVHVLTRRVAVAEWRSRTFVLHLLGVANVFLLVGLLAPILSLVAYTDVMVLGQVVFKYESKGIVTTLVELISRDNVFIAVTLLTFSVVTPVAKHVMTFLALRSSEAEKRRRYVGLLGAIGKWSMADVLVVAILLAFFVASADQFSDSWLGVGLYFFVGYCVMSLLAVHLVARMGDAVEVRAA
;
A
#
# COMPACT_ATOMS: atom_id res chain seq x y z
N MET A 1 21.86 26.11 -36.06
CA MET A 1 21.72 26.72 -34.72
C MET A 1 20.30 26.43 -34.27
N THR A 2 20.13 25.36 -33.49
CA THR A 2 18.82 24.81 -33.13
C THR A 2 18.26 25.53 -31.91
N ASP A 3 17.12 26.19 -32.10
CA ASP A 3 16.27 26.77 -31.05
C ASP A 3 15.93 25.69 -30.00
N ALA A 4 16.69 25.68 -28.90
CA ALA A 4 16.30 24.96 -27.71
C ALA A 4 15.34 25.87 -26.93
N ALA A 5 14.03 25.66 -27.11
CA ALA A 5 13.04 26.26 -26.23
C ALA A 5 13.45 25.98 -24.77
N PRO A 6 13.53 26.99 -23.88
CA PRO A 6 14.00 26.78 -22.52
C PRO A 6 13.07 25.77 -21.84
N ALA A 7 13.67 24.69 -21.33
CA ALA A 7 12.94 23.74 -20.50
C ALA A 7 12.39 24.50 -19.28
N LEU A 8 11.09 24.76 -19.26
CA LEU A 8 10.38 25.46 -18.17
C LEU A 8 10.53 24.77 -16.81
N VAL A 9 11.04 23.52 -16.79
CA VAL A 9 11.33 22.75 -15.59
C VAL A 9 12.79 22.34 -15.61
N HIS A 10 13.51 22.65 -14.54
CA HIS A 10 14.92 22.33 -14.39
C HIS A 10 15.16 20.81 -14.49
N PRO A 11 16.21 20.32 -15.18
CA PRO A 11 16.41 18.89 -15.44
C PRO A 11 16.54 18.04 -14.16
N TRP A 12 16.92 18.66 -13.05
CA TRP A 12 17.06 18.00 -11.75
C TRP A 12 15.74 17.84 -10.98
N PHE A 13 14.65 18.45 -11.43
CA PHE A 13 13.37 18.43 -10.71
C PHE A 13 12.73 17.03 -10.60
N ALA A 14 12.77 16.25 -11.68
CA ALA A 14 12.25 14.89 -11.68
C ALA A 14 13.08 13.91 -10.83
N PRO A 15 14.41 13.82 -10.96
CA PRO A 15 15.20 12.89 -10.14
C PRO A 15 15.16 13.23 -8.66
N THR A 16 15.15 14.51 -8.28
CA THR A 16 15.02 14.90 -6.86
C THR A 16 13.68 14.50 -6.28
N TYR A 17 12.58 14.64 -7.03
CA TYR A 17 11.28 14.13 -6.64
C TYR A 17 11.31 12.62 -6.39
N TYR A 18 11.86 11.81 -7.31
CA TYR A 18 11.86 10.35 -7.15
C TYR A 18 12.71 9.89 -5.96
N LEU A 19 13.86 10.54 -5.72
CA LEU A 19 14.68 10.25 -4.54
C LEU A 19 13.89 10.54 -3.26
N LEU A 20 13.26 11.72 -3.17
CA LEU A 20 12.46 12.09 -2.00
C LEU A 20 11.24 11.17 -1.83
N ALA A 21 10.57 10.81 -2.93
CA ALA A 21 9.42 9.92 -2.93
C ALA A 21 9.81 8.51 -2.45
N LEU A 22 10.97 7.98 -2.83
CA LEU A 22 11.47 6.70 -2.36
C LEU A 22 11.85 6.72 -0.88
N VAL A 23 12.47 7.81 -0.41
CA VAL A 23 12.77 7.99 1.02
C VAL A 23 11.49 8.05 1.84
N LEU A 24 10.49 8.81 1.39
CA LEU A 24 9.18 8.88 2.04
C LEU A 24 8.45 7.54 1.98
N ALA A 25 8.49 6.83 0.86
CA ALA A 25 7.91 5.50 0.73
C ALA A 25 8.54 4.51 1.73
N ALA A 26 9.87 4.47 1.83
CA ALA A 26 10.57 3.63 2.81
C ALA A 26 10.20 4.01 4.24
N PHE A 27 10.12 5.32 4.54
CA PHE A 27 9.69 5.83 5.85
C PHE A 27 8.26 5.38 6.20
N VAL A 28 7.32 5.46 5.26
CA VAL A 28 5.93 5.01 5.44
C VAL A 28 5.88 3.51 5.67
N ILE A 29 6.54 2.72 4.82
CA ILE A 29 6.57 1.25 4.92
C ILE A 29 7.14 0.82 6.27
N PHE A 30 8.26 1.42 6.69
CA PHE A 30 8.90 1.10 7.96
C PHE A 30 7.98 1.41 9.14
N ASN A 31 7.44 2.63 9.23
CA ASN A 31 6.60 3.01 10.36
C ASN A 31 5.27 2.27 10.38
N ALA A 32 4.69 1.95 9.22
CA ALA A 32 3.45 1.18 9.17
C ALA A 32 3.64 -0.27 9.65
N ASN A 33 4.74 -0.91 9.25
CA ASN A 33 5.08 -2.26 9.73
C ASN A 33 5.52 -2.25 11.21
N ALA A 34 6.24 -1.23 11.65
CA ALA A 34 6.59 -1.06 13.07
C ALA A 34 5.33 -0.92 13.94
N ALA A 35 4.38 -0.07 13.52
CA ALA A 35 3.09 0.07 14.20
C ALA A 35 2.35 -1.27 14.29
N ALA A 36 2.32 -2.04 13.20
CA ALA A 36 1.69 -3.37 13.18
C ALA A 36 2.35 -4.35 14.18
N LEU A 37 3.68 -4.31 14.32
CA LEU A 37 4.39 -5.15 15.30
C LEU A 37 4.11 -4.69 16.74
N ASP A 38 4.13 -3.38 17.00
CA ASP A 38 3.88 -2.82 18.33
C ASP A 38 2.45 -3.07 18.79
N TYR A 39 1.46 -2.93 17.88
CA TYR A 39 0.09 -3.34 18.17
C TYR A 39 -0.01 -4.83 18.46
N GLY A 40 0.72 -5.67 17.72
CA GLY A 40 0.80 -7.11 18.01
C GLY A 40 1.28 -7.40 19.43
N ALA A 41 2.38 -6.78 19.84
CA ALA A 41 2.91 -6.92 21.19
C ALA A 41 1.93 -6.40 22.27
N PHE A 42 1.25 -5.29 22.02
CA PHE A 42 0.23 -4.74 22.91
C PHE A 42 -0.96 -5.69 23.08
N TYR A 43 -1.50 -6.23 21.98
CA TYR A 43 -2.65 -7.12 22.03
C TYR A 43 -2.32 -8.52 22.58
N GLU A 44 -1.08 -8.97 22.45
CA GLU A 44 -0.60 -10.21 23.09
C GLU A 44 -0.68 -10.11 24.62
N GLN A 45 -0.33 -8.95 25.19
CA GLN A 45 -0.48 -8.68 26.64
C GLN A 45 -1.94 -8.57 27.11
N LEU A 46 -2.89 -8.36 26.18
CA LEU A 46 -4.33 -8.34 26.50
C LEU A 46 -4.97 -9.74 26.45
N GLY A 47 -4.15 -10.77 26.22
CA GLY A 47 -4.52 -12.18 26.17
C GLY A 47 -5.19 -12.70 27.44
N ALA A 48 -5.97 -13.77 27.30
CA ALA A 48 -6.70 -14.42 28.39
C ALA A 48 -5.78 -14.87 29.55
N GLY A 49 -4.62 -15.42 29.21
CA GLY A 49 -3.62 -15.88 30.20
C GLY A 49 -2.98 -14.73 30.96
N ASP A 50 -2.61 -13.66 30.25
CA ASP A 50 -1.97 -12.50 30.87
C ASP A 50 -2.94 -11.75 31.78
N ARG A 51 -4.21 -11.57 31.37
CA ARG A 51 -5.22 -10.92 32.24
C ARG A 51 -5.44 -11.64 33.57
N ALA A 52 -5.41 -12.97 33.58
CA ALA A 52 -5.53 -13.75 34.81
C ALA A 52 -4.32 -13.51 35.72
N ASP A 53 -3.11 -13.47 35.14
CA ASP A 53 -1.87 -13.15 35.86
C ASP A 53 -1.85 -11.71 36.40
N THR A 54 -2.33 -10.73 35.62
CA THR A 54 -2.49 -9.34 36.07
C THR A 54 -3.41 -9.24 37.29
N GLN A 55 -4.52 -10.01 37.32
CA GLN A 55 -5.43 -10.02 38.47
C GLN A 55 -4.77 -10.61 39.71
N VAL A 56 -3.97 -11.67 39.57
CA VAL A 56 -3.19 -12.26 40.66
C VAL A 56 -2.14 -11.28 41.18
N LYS A 57 -1.40 -10.62 40.27
CA LYS A 57 -0.42 -9.57 40.62
C LYS A 57 -1.07 -8.41 41.36
N LYS A 58 -2.26 -7.97 40.96
CA LYS A 58 -3.02 -6.92 41.67
C LYS A 58 -3.38 -7.34 43.10
N ALA A 59 -3.81 -8.59 43.30
CA ALA A 59 -4.11 -9.12 44.63
C ALA A 59 -2.83 -9.21 45.50
N LEU A 60 -1.72 -9.69 44.93
CA LEU A 60 -0.41 -9.73 45.60
C LEU A 60 0.10 -8.33 45.96
N GLU A 61 -0.06 -7.34 45.08
CA GLU A 61 0.33 -5.95 45.34
C GLU A 61 -0.48 -5.35 46.50
N ALA A 62 -1.79 -5.56 46.53
CA ALA A 62 -2.65 -5.15 47.64
C ALA A 62 -2.27 -5.83 48.97
N LEU A 63 -1.98 -7.13 48.93
CA LEU A 63 -1.56 -7.91 50.11
C LEU A 63 -0.15 -7.56 50.60
N SER A 64 0.75 -7.18 49.69
CA SER A 64 2.12 -6.77 50.00
C SER A 64 2.24 -5.31 50.45
N PHE A 65 1.11 -4.60 50.61
CA PHE A 65 1.06 -3.18 50.95
C PHE A 65 1.93 -2.30 50.02
N GLY A 66 2.01 -2.67 48.73
CA GLY A 66 2.77 -1.92 47.72
C GLY A 66 4.29 -2.16 47.71
N LEU A 67 4.79 -3.16 48.45
CA LEU A 67 6.19 -3.62 48.34
C LEU A 67 6.44 -4.39 47.03
N TYR A 68 5.43 -5.12 46.54
CA TYR A 68 5.43 -5.74 45.22
C TYR A 68 4.70 -4.83 44.22
N ARG A 69 5.34 -4.48 43.10
CA ARG A 69 4.81 -3.54 42.08
C ARG A 69 4.53 -4.16 40.72
N GLY A 70 4.36 -5.48 40.67
CA GLY A 70 4.22 -6.20 39.40
C GLY A 70 3.06 -5.71 38.54
N ALA A 71 1.90 -5.41 39.13
CA ALA A 71 0.74 -4.96 38.34
C ALA A 71 0.90 -3.51 37.84
N ASN A 72 1.49 -2.62 38.66
CA ASN A 72 1.81 -1.26 38.25
C ASN A 72 2.85 -1.20 37.12
N GLU A 73 3.90 -2.02 37.19
CA GLU A 73 4.93 -2.11 36.14
C GLU A 73 4.37 -2.65 34.83
N GLU A 74 3.54 -3.69 34.88
CA GLU A 74 2.87 -4.27 33.71
C GLU A 74 1.92 -3.26 33.05
N GLN A 75 1.15 -2.53 33.86
CA GLN A 75 0.28 -1.47 33.34
C GLN A 75 1.07 -0.31 32.70
N ALA A 76 2.22 0.06 33.27
CA ALA A 76 3.11 1.06 32.69
C ALA A 76 3.74 0.58 31.37
N GLN A 77 4.13 -0.69 31.28
CA GLN A 77 4.63 -1.30 30.04
C GLN A 77 3.58 -1.31 28.95
N MET A 78 2.34 -1.72 29.28
CA MET A 78 1.24 -1.77 28.32
C MET A 78 0.89 -0.37 27.78
N THR A 79 0.88 0.64 28.65
CA THR A 79 0.68 2.05 28.26
C THR A 79 1.79 2.52 27.33
N ARG A 80 3.03 2.09 27.58
CA ARG A 80 4.18 2.43 26.74
C ARG A 80 4.13 1.77 25.37
N LEU A 81 3.74 0.49 25.29
CA LEU A 81 3.60 -0.22 24.02
C LEU A 81 2.54 0.42 23.14
N LEU A 82 1.38 0.76 23.71
CA LEU A 82 0.33 1.46 22.97
C LEU A 82 0.81 2.84 22.49
N ALA A 83 1.50 3.60 23.35
CA ALA A 83 2.05 4.89 22.96
C ALA A 83 3.10 4.80 21.85
N LEU A 84 3.91 3.73 21.82
CA LEU A 84 4.86 3.46 20.73
C LEU A 84 4.13 3.14 19.43
N ALA A 85 3.12 2.25 19.48
CA ALA A 85 2.29 1.90 18.33
C ALA A 85 1.61 3.14 17.72
N ASP A 86 1.00 3.98 18.55
CA ASP A 86 0.37 5.25 18.15
C ASP A 86 1.36 6.20 17.47
N VAL A 87 2.59 6.30 17.99
CA VAL A 87 3.63 7.16 17.41
C VAL A 87 4.04 6.66 16.03
N HIS A 88 4.23 5.34 15.88
CA HIS A 88 4.57 4.75 14.58
C HIS A 88 3.42 4.90 13.58
N GLU A 89 2.16 4.72 14.00
CA GLU A 89 0.99 4.93 13.14
C GLU A 89 0.86 6.40 12.69
N ARG A 90 1.01 7.36 13.61
CA ARG A 90 1.01 8.79 13.28
C ARG A 90 2.12 9.18 12.31
N ARG A 91 3.31 8.59 12.47
CA ARG A 91 4.43 8.81 11.55
C ARG A 91 4.14 8.22 10.17
N ALA A 92 3.59 7.00 10.11
CA ALA A 92 3.22 6.35 8.87
C ALA A 92 2.16 7.16 8.10
N THR A 93 1.09 7.58 8.79
CA THR A 93 0.00 8.39 8.21
C THR A 93 0.47 9.78 7.78
N SER A 94 1.29 10.45 8.59
CA SER A 94 1.87 11.75 8.22
C SER A 94 2.78 11.63 7.00
N GLY A 95 3.66 10.61 6.98
CA GLY A 95 4.50 10.31 5.83
C GLY A 95 3.70 9.98 4.57
N ALA A 96 2.58 9.27 4.72
CA ALA A 96 1.67 8.93 3.64
C ALA A 96 1.05 10.18 3.00
N TRP A 97 0.53 11.10 3.82
CA TRP A 97 -0.01 12.38 3.34
C TRP A 97 1.04 13.24 2.65
N LEU A 98 2.27 13.29 3.19
CA LEU A 98 3.38 13.99 2.57
C LEU A 98 3.74 13.40 1.20
N LEU A 99 3.86 12.08 1.11
CA LEU A 99 4.15 11.39 -0.15
C LEU A 99 3.03 11.60 -1.19
N PHE A 100 1.78 11.49 -0.77
CA PHE A 100 0.63 11.73 -1.63
C PHE A 100 0.60 13.17 -2.13
N GLY A 101 0.71 14.15 -1.23
CA GLY A 101 0.73 15.57 -1.56
C GLY A 101 1.89 15.95 -2.49
N LEU A 102 3.10 15.46 -2.20
CA LEU A 102 4.28 15.64 -3.05
C LEU A 102 4.04 15.08 -4.46
N SER A 103 3.42 13.90 -4.56
CA SER A 103 3.12 13.24 -5.84
C SER A 103 2.07 13.97 -6.66
N VAL A 104 1.00 14.45 -6.01
CA VAL A 104 -0.02 15.29 -6.65
C VAL A 104 0.57 16.60 -7.12
N MET A 105 1.39 17.26 -6.29
CA MET A 105 2.08 18.49 -6.67
C MET A 105 3.00 18.26 -7.87
N PHE A 106 3.81 17.20 -7.84
CA PHE A 106 4.72 16.83 -8.93
C PHE A 106 3.98 16.61 -10.25
N LEU A 107 2.89 15.84 -10.24
CA LEU A 107 2.06 15.61 -11.42
C LEU A 107 1.37 16.90 -11.89
N SER A 108 0.90 17.73 -10.96
CA SER A 108 0.23 19.00 -11.27
C SER A 108 1.14 20.01 -11.96
N VAL A 109 2.41 20.13 -11.53
CA VAL A 109 3.42 20.97 -12.23
C VAL A 109 3.61 20.50 -13.67
N HIS A 110 3.70 19.18 -13.89
CA HIS A 110 3.80 18.60 -15.23
C HIS A 110 2.51 18.71 -16.06
N VAL A 111 1.35 18.90 -15.42
CA VAL A 111 0.08 19.22 -16.10
C VAL A 111 -0.02 20.70 -16.45
N LEU A 112 0.36 21.61 -15.56
CA LEU A 112 0.23 23.06 -15.77
C LEU A 112 1.20 23.56 -16.84
N THR A 113 2.44 23.05 -16.82
CA THR A 113 3.42 23.33 -17.89
C THR A 113 2.92 22.86 -19.26
N ARG A 114 1.97 21.91 -19.34
CA ARG A 114 1.33 21.50 -20.60
C ARG A 114 0.42 22.55 -21.21
N ARG A 115 -0.25 23.40 -20.42
CA ARG A 115 -1.15 24.42 -20.99
C ARG A 115 -0.41 25.52 -21.77
N VAL A 116 0.91 25.62 -21.61
CA VAL A 116 1.73 26.75 -22.12
C VAL A 116 2.61 26.41 -23.34
N ALA A 117 2.80 25.13 -23.72
CA ALA A 117 3.67 24.80 -24.88
C ALA A 117 3.02 23.85 -25.91
N VAL A 118 3.63 23.68 -27.08
CA VAL A 118 2.97 23.16 -28.29
C VAL A 118 2.93 21.61 -28.35
N ALA A 119 1.70 21.10 -28.38
CA ALA A 119 1.10 19.81 -28.78
C ALA A 119 1.81 18.43 -28.70
N GLU A 120 2.92 18.10 -29.38
CA GLU A 120 3.08 16.69 -29.84
C GLU A 120 4.09 15.78 -29.13
N TRP A 121 5.28 16.26 -28.76
CA TRP A 121 6.34 15.41 -28.19
C TRP A 121 6.23 15.20 -26.67
N ARG A 122 5.21 15.82 -26.04
CA ARG A 122 5.09 16.07 -24.60
C ARG A 122 4.04 15.22 -23.88
N SER A 123 3.38 14.34 -24.63
CA SER A 123 2.40 13.38 -24.07
C SER A 123 3.07 12.21 -23.36
N ARG A 124 4.21 11.73 -23.91
CA ARG A 124 4.95 10.56 -23.42
C ARG A 124 5.64 10.78 -22.08
N THR A 125 6.28 11.94 -21.88
CA THR A 125 7.03 12.25 -20.64
C THR A 125 6.15 12.26 -19.40
N PHE A 126 4.95 12.83 -19.48
CA PHE A 126 3.99 12.78 -18.39
C PHE A 126 3.49 11.38 -18.08
N VAL A 127 3.22 10.55 -19.10
CA VAL A 127 2.80 9.17 -18.84
C VAL A 127 3.94 8.39 -18.19
N LEU A 128 5.20 8.65 -18.57
CA LEU A 128 6.35 8.10 -17.85
C LEU A 128 6.38 8.58 -16.40
N HIS A 129 6.10 9.85 -16.13
CA HIS A 129 6.02 10.35 -14.76
C HIS A 129 4.88 9.72 -13.97
N LEU A 130 3.69 9.62 -14.57
CA LEU A 130 2.51 8.95 -14.02
C LEU A 130 2.81 7.48 -13.67
N LEU A 131 3.48 6.75 -14.56
CA LEU A 131 3.97 5.40 -14.32
C LEU A 131 5.00 5.37 -13.18
N GLY A 132 5.94 6.32 -13.15
CA GLY A 132 6.92 6.41 -12.08
C GLY A 132 6.28 6.60 -10.70
N VAL A 133 5.32 7.53 -10.58
CA VAL A 133 4.54 7.75 -9.34
C VAL A 133 3.74 6.49 -8.98
N ALA A 134 3.08 5.87 -9.96
CA ALA A 134 2.32 4.65 -9.75
C ALA A 134 3.19 3.50 -9.22
N ASN A 135 4.45 3.36 -9.66
CA ASN A 135 5.38 2.36 -9.11
C ASN A 135 5.71 2.61 -7.64
N VAL A 136 5.91 3.87 -7.24
CA VAL A 136 6.16 4.22 -5.83
C VAL A 136 4.94 3.86 -4.99
N PHE A 137 3.73 4.13 -5.49
CA PHE A 137 2.49 3.78 -4.82
C PHE A 137 2.29 2.27 -4.72
N LEU A 138 2.59 1.53 -5.79
CA LEU A 138 2.55 0.07 -5.78
C LEU A 138 3.52 -0.51 -4.75
N LEU A 139 4.73 0.03 -4.66
CA LEU A 139 5.74 -0.40 -3.68
C LEU A 139 5.24 -0.24 -2.24
N VAL A 140 4.67 0.92 -1.91
CA VAL A 140 4.07 1.16 -0.58
C VAL A 140 2.86 0.25 -0.37
N GLY A 141 1.99 0.12 -1.35
CA GLY A 141 0.78 -0.69 -1.25
C GLY A 141 1.03 -2.19 -1.09
N LEU A 142 2.12 -2.70 -1.67
CA LEU A 142 2.51 -4.11 -1.58
C LEU A 142 3.20 -4.45 -0.24
N LEU A 143 4.02 -3.53 0.27
CA LEU A 143 4.90 -3.77 1.42
C LEU A 143 4.35 -3.26 2.76
N ALA A 144 3.40 -2.33 2.75
CA ALA A 144 2.75 -1.86 3.98
C ALA A 144 1.55 -2.73 4.36
N PRO A 145 1.17 -2.78 5.65
CA PRO A 145 -0.05 -3.45 6.10
C PRO A 145 -1.30 -2.89 5.43
N ILE A 146 -2.21 -3.79 5.06
CA ILE A 146 -3.46 -3.48 4.34
C ILE A 146 -4.66 -3.61 5.27
N LEU A 147 -4.60 -4.57 6.20
CA LEU A 147 -5.69 -4.88 7.11
C LEU A 147 -5.13 -5.28 8.48
N SER A 148 -5.73 -4.78 9.55
CA SER A 148 -5.48 -5.24 10.91
C SER A 148 -6.77 -5.80 11.49
N LEU A 149 -6.67 -6.90 12.23
CA LEU A 149 -7.77 -7.71 12.74
C LEU A 149 -7.54 -7.98 14.24
N VAL A 150 -8.58 -7.78 15.06
CA VAL A 150 -8.58 -8.14 16.48
C VAL A 150 -9.71 -9.15 16.76
N ALA A 151 -9.33 -10.30 17.32
CA ALA A 151 -10.24 -11.33 17.79
C ALA A 151 -10.49 -11.15 19.27
N TYR A 152 -11.77 -11.09 19.62
CA TYR A 152 -12.22 -11.11 21.00
C TYR A 152 -12.93 -12.43 21.24
N THR A 153 -12.72 -13.00 22.42
CA THR A 153 -13.46 -14.17 22.88
C THR A 153 -14.04 -13.86 24.24
N ASP A 154 -15.29 -14.23 24.44
CA ASP A 154 -15.94 -14.08 25.74
C ASP A 154 -15.61 -15.30 26.61
N VAL A 155 -14.95 -15.06 27.74
CA VAL A 155 -14.60 -16.09 28.70
C VAL A 155 -15.46 -15.90 29.93
N MET A 156 -16.21 -16.94 30.30
CA MET A 156 -17.27 -16.91 31.32
C MET A 156 -16.85 -16.35 32.71
N VAL A 157 -15.55 -16.24 32.98
CA VAL A 157 -14.98 -15.71 34.24
C VAL A 157 -14.25 -14.37 34.06
N LEU A 158 -13.73 -14.06 32.87
CA LEU A 158 -12.86 -12.90 32.59
C LEU A 158 -13.50 -11.86 31.65
N GLY A 159 -14.69 -12.13 31.11
CA GLY A 159 -15.36 -11.32 30.10
C GLY A 159 -14.67 -11.37 28.74
N GLN A 160 -14.88 -10.35 27.90
CA GLN A 160 -14.26 -10.24 26.57
C GLN A 160 -12.74 -10.03 26.66
N VAL A 161 -11.96 -11.05 26.30
CA VAL A 161 -10.49 -10.99 26.22
C VAL A 161 -10.04 -10.94 24.77
N VAL A 162 -8.89 -10.30 24.51
CA VAL A 162 -8.30 -10.33 23.18
C VAL A 162 -7.69 -11.71 22.99
N PHE A 163 -8.19 -12.46 22.02
CA PHE A 163 -7.69 -13.79 21.70
C PHE A 163 -6.52 -13.73 20.72
N LYS A 164 -6.60 -12.81 19.74
CA LYS A 164 -5.59 -12.73 18.69
C LYS A 164 -5.58 -11.37 18.00
N TYR A 165 -4.40 -10.81 17.78
CA TYR A 165 -4.20 -9.71 16.84
C TYR A 165 -3.42 -10.20 15.62
N GLU A 166 -3.85 -9.76 14.44
CA GLU A 166 -3.18 -10.07 13.18
C GLU A 166 -3.14 -8.82 12.30
N SER A 167 -1.95 -8.50 11.77
CA SER A 167 -1.80 -7.46 10.75
C SER A 167 -1.33 -8.10 9.44
N LYS A 168 -2.12 -7.93 8.38
CA LYS A 168 -1.94 -8.58 7.09
C LYS A 168 -1.66 -7.54 6.00
N GLY A 169 -0.58 -7.75 5.26
CA GLY A 169 -0.30 -7.15 3.96
C GLY A 169 -0.37 -8.20 2.86
N ILE A 170 -0.24 -7.81 1.59
CA ILE A 170 -0.27 -8.78 0.46
C ILE A 170 0.88 -9.78 0.59
N VAL A 171 2.09 -9.31 0.86
CA VAL A 171 3.28 -10.19 0.94
C VAL A 171 3.22 -11.11 2.15
N THR A 172 2.82 -10.60 3.32
CA THR A 172 2.71 -11.45 4.51
C THR A 172 1.59 -12.49 4.37
N THR A 173 0.48 -12.12 3.73
CA THR A 173 -0.60 -13.05 3.36
C THR A 173 -0.12 -14.12 2.39
N LEU A 174 0.68 -13.76 1.40
CA LEU A 174 1.26 -14.71 0.45
C LEU A 174 2.11 -15.76 1.17
N VAL A 175 3.01 -15.30 2.04
CA VAL A 175 3.89 -16.18 2.83
C VAL A 175 3.07 -17.11 3.73
N GLU A 176 2.03 -16.59 4.37
CA GLU A 176 1.14 -17.39 5.23
C GLU A 176 0.36 -18.44 4.44
N LEU A 177 -0.21 -18.09 3.28
CA LEU A 177 -0.95 -19.03 2.43
C LEU A 177 -0.08 -20.18 1.94
N ILE A 178 1.17 -19.88 1.54
CA ILE A 178 2.16 -20.89 1.16
C ILE A 178 2.50 -21.79 2.35
N SER A 179 2.66 -21.20 3.53
CA SER A 179 2.98 -21.94 4.76
C SER A 179 1.84 -22.86 5.24
N ARG A 180 0.61 -22.59 4.80
CA ARG A 180 -0.60 -23.38 5.10
C ARG A 180 -0.97 -24.36 3.97
N ASP A 181 -0.02 -24.68 3.07
CA ASP A 181 -0.21 -25.52 1.88
C ASP A 181 -1.31 -25.07 0.90
N ASN A 182 -1.78 -23.83 1.02
CA ASN A 182 -2.80 -23.26 0.14
C ASN A 182 -2.18 -22.56 -1.07
N VAL A 183 -1.42 -23.32 -1.84
CA VAL A 183 -0.63 -22.83 -2.97
C VAL A 183 -1.53 -22.24 -4.07
N PHE A 184 -2.71 -22.79 -4.29
CA PHE A 184 -3.62 -22.30 -5.33
C PHE A 184 -4.07 -20.84 -5.09
N ILE A 185 -4.48 -20.52 -3.86
CA ILE A 185 -4.86 -19.16 -3.51
C ILE A 185 -3.63 -18.25 -3.51
N ALA A 186 -2.47 -18.72 -3.02
CA ALA A 186 -1.23 -17.94 -3.05
C ALA A 186 -0.79 -17.57 -4.48
N VAL A 187 -0.83 -18.51 -5.42
CA VAL A 187 -0.47 -18.26 -6.83
C VAL A 187 -1.45 -17.28 -7.47
N THR A 188 -2.74 -17.43 -7.18
CA THR A 188 -3.78 -16.52 -7.66
C THR A 188 -3.51 -15.10 -7.13
N LEU A 189 -3.25 -14.98 -5.83
CA LEU A 189 -2.89 -13.72 -5.20
C LEU A 189 -1.66 -13.07 -5.83
N LEU A 190 -0.57 -13.83 -5.96
CA LEU A 190 0.68 -13.33 -6.56
C LEU A 190 0.44 -12.83 -7.99
N THR A 191 -0.33 -13.58 -8.77
CA THR A 191 -0.63 -13.26 -10.17
C THR A 191 -1.34 -11.92 -10.27
N PHE A 192 -2.39 -11.71 -9.49
CA PHE A 192 -3.20 -10.51 -9.58
C PHE A 192 -2.63 -9.30 -8.81
N SER A 193 -1.96 -9.49 -7.68
CA SER A 193 -1.44 -8.36 -6.89
C SER A 193 -0.03 -7.93 -7.25
N VAL A 194 0.73 -8.73 -8.00
CA VAL A 194 2.11 -8.41 -8.39
C VAL A 194 2.33 -8.58 -9.90
N VAL A 195 2.04 -9.76 -10.45
CA VAL A 195 2.38 -10.06 -11.86
C VAL A 195 1.58 -9.19 -12.82
N THR A 196 0.26 -9.06 -12.64
CA THR A 196 -0.59 -8.23 -13.51
C THR A 196 -0.20 -6.75 -13.43
N PRO A 197 0.00 -6.13 -12.25
CA PRO A 197 0.53 -4.77 -12.14
C PRO A 197 1.84 -4.55 -12.88
N VAL A 198 2.82 -5.43 -12.66
CA VAL A 198 4.15 -5.33 -13.27
C VAL A 198 4.06 -5.50 -14.78
N ALA A 199 3.30 -6.49 -15.26
CA ALA A 199 3.11 -6.73 -16.69
C ALA A 199 2.50 -5.51 -17.39
N LYS A 200 1.47 -4.89 -16.80
CA LYS A 200 0.88 -3.65 -17.32
C LYS A 200 1.89 -2.52 -17.43
N HIS A 201 2.69 -2.33 -16.40
CA HIS A 201 3.69 -1.28 -16.37
C HIS A 201 4.76 -1.48 -17.44
N VAL A 202 5.27 -2.71 -17.55
CA VAL A 202 6.24 -3.09 -18.59
C VAL A 202 5.66 -2.87 -19.97
N MET A 203 4.44 -3.32 -20.23
CA MET A 203 3.79 -3.11 -21.53
C MET A 203 3.55 -1.64 -21.85
N THR A 204 3.12 -0.84 -20.87
CA THR A 204 2.89 0.61 -21.07
C THR A 204 4.21 1.31 -21.37
N PHE A 205 5.28 0.93 -20.67
CA PHE A 205 6.62 1.44 -20.93
C PHE A 205 7.13 1.06 -22.33
N LEU A 206 6.97 -0.20 -22.74
CA LEU A 206 7.36 -0.68 -24.07
C LEU A 206 6.54 0.01 -25.17
N ALA A 207 5.23 0.22 -24.97
CA ALA A 207 4.37 0.96 -25.89
C ALA A 207 4.83 2.41 -26.10
N LEU A 208 5.31 3.07 -25.03
CA LEU A 208 5.83 4.44 -25.10
C LEU A 208 7.21 4.54 -25.77
N ARG A 209 8.03 3.49 -25.65
CA ARG A 209 9.39 3.43 -26.22
C ARG A 209 9.41 2.97 -27.68
N SER A 210 8.37 2.27 -28.13
CA SER A 210 8.28 1.80 -29.51
C SER A 210 8.12 2.95 -30.50
N SER A 211 9.11 3.13 -31.38
CA SER A 211 9.04 4.05 -32.53
C SER A 211 8.10 3.50 -33.61
N GLU A 212 8.10 2.18 -33.82
CA GLU A 212 7.28 1.49 -34.82
C GLU A 212 5.79 1.49 -34.41
N ALA A 213 4.92 1.88 -35.36
CA ALA A 213 3.48 1.97 -35.15
C ALA A 213 2.82 0.60 -34.91
N GLU A 214 3.26 -0.43 -35.62
CA GLU A 214 2.70 -1.78 -35.52
C GLU A 214 2.99 -2.43 -34.16
N LYS A 215 4.24 -2.34 -33.68
CA LYS A 215 4.62 -2.79 -32.33
C LYS A 215 3.85 -2.06 -31.24
N ARG A 216 3.71 -0.73 -31.36
CA ARG A 216 2.91 0.09 -30.43
C ARG A 216 1.45 -0.37 -30.42
N ARG A 217 0.84 -0.60 -31.57
CA ARG A 217 -0.55 -1.10 -31.70
C ARG A 217 -0.71 -2.47 -31.06
N ARG A 218 0.26 -3.38 -31.24
CA ARG A 218 0.28 -4.69 -30.58
C ARG A 218 0.32 -4.56 -29.06
N TYR A 219 1.20 -3.71 -28.52
CA TYR A 219 1.27 -3.48 -27.08
C TYR A 219 -0.01 -2.86 -26.53
N VAL A 220 -0.58 -1.85 -27.19
CA VAL A 220 -1.86 -1.25 -26.80
C VAL A 220 -3.01 -2.26 -26.85
N GLY A 221 -3.03 -3.14 -27.86
CA GLY A 221 -4.01 -4.24 -27.96
C GLY A 221 -3.88 -5.26 -26.82
N LEU A 222 -2.65 -5.67 -26.48
CA LEU A 222 -2.38 -6.53 -25.33
C LEU A 222 -2.74 -5.86 -24.00
N LEU A 223 -2.44 -4.56 -23.85
CA LEU A 223 -2.87 -3.73 -22.73
C LEU A 223 -4.40 -3.65 -22.62
N GLY A 224 -5.11 -3.57 -23.75
CA GLY A 224 -6.57 -3.64 -23.79
C GLY A 224 -7.10 -5.00 -23.34
N ALA A 225 -6.44 -6.10 -23.74
CA ALA A 225 -6.80 -7.44 -23.27
C ALA A 225 -6.56 -7.59 -21.76
N ILE A 226 -5.35 -7.30 -21.28
CA ILE A 226 -4.99 -7.35 -19.84
C ILE A 226 -5.85 -6.36 -19.03
N GLY A 227 -6.16 -5.20 -19.59
CA GLY A 227 -7.01 -4.18 -18.99
C GLY A 227 -8.42 -4.67 -18.68
N LYS A 228 -9.01 -5.52 -19.55
CA LYS A 228 -10.31 -6.17 -19.31
C LYS A 228 -10.27 -7.10 -18.10
N TRP A 229 -9.14 -7.77 -17.87
CA TRP A 229 -8.93 -8.67 -16.74
C TRP A 229 -8.40 -7.96 -15.49
N SER A 230 -7.89 -6.74 -15.60
CA SER A 230 -7.20 -6.07 -14.49
C SER A 230 -8.09 -5.58 -13.34
N MET A 231 -9.41 -5.53 -13.54
CA MET A 231 -10.31 -5.39 -12.39
C MET A 231 -10.15 -6.55 -11.41
N ALA A 232 -9.63 -7.70 -11.87
CA ALA A 232 -9.27 -8.82 -11.02
C ALA A 232 -8.24 -8.47 -9.94
N ASP A 233 -7.34 -7.50 -10.17
CA ASP A 233 -6.36 -7.08 -9.14
C ASP A 233 -7.06 -6.46 -7.91
N VAL A 234 -8.14 -5.70 -8.13
CA VAL A 234 -8.98 -5.11 -7.07
C VAL A 234 -9.94 -6.16 -6.50
N LEU A 235 -10.51 -7.01 -7.35
CA LEU A 235 -11.42 -8.07 -6.95
C LEU A 235 -10.73 -9.11 -6.06
N VAL A 236 -9.47 -9.47 -6.35
CA VAL A 236 -8.72 -10.43 -5.53
C VAL A 236 -8.38 -9.84 -4.17
N VAL A 237 -7.97 -8.57 -4.10
CA VAL A 237 -7.79 -7.89 -2.80
C VAL A 237 -9.13 -7.82 -2.05
N ALA A 238 -10.24 -7.55 -2.73
CA ALA A 238 -11.56 -7.54 -2.12
C ALA A 238 -12.02 -8.94 -1.65
N ILE A 239 -11.74 -10.00 -2.41
CA ILE A 239 -12.02 -11.39 -2.03
C ILE A 239 -11.13 -11.82 -0.89
N LEU A 240 -9.86 -11.41 -0.84
CA LEU A 240 -8.99 -11.67 0.30
C LEU A 240 -9.48 -10.93 1.55
N LEU A 241 -9.84 -9.66 1.41
CA LEU A 241 -10.39 -8.88 2.50
C LEU A 241 -11.69 -9.51 3.00
N ALA A 242 -12.57 -9.90 2.07
CA ALA A 242 -13.79 -10.64 2.38
C ALA A 242 -13.50 -12.02 2.99
N PHE A 243 -12.46 -12.73 2.54
CA PHE A 243 -12.05 -14.02 3.10
C PHE A 243 -11.51 -13.86 4.52
N PHE A 244 -10.72 -12.83 4.79
CA PHE A 244 -10.24 -12.52 6.14
C PHE A 244 -11.38 -12.08 7.06
N VAL A 245 -12.30 -11.25 6.56
CA VAL A 245 -13.51 -10.83 7.29
C VAL A 245 -14.52 -11.97 7.44
N ALA A 246 -14.58 -12.94 6.54
CA ALA A 246 -15.46 -14.10 6.64
C ALA A 246 -14.85 -15.21 7.50
N SER A 247 -13.53 -15.39 7.47
CA SER A 247 -12.79 -16.23 8.43
C SER A 247 -12.76 -15.60 9.84
N ALA A 248 -13.31 -14.38 9.96
CA ALA A 248 -13.46 -13.63 11.17
C ALA A 248 -14.79 -13.85 11.92
N ASP A 249 -15.36 -15.03 11.81
CA ASP A 249 -16.35 -15.50 12.79
C ASP A 249 -15.83 -15.39 14.25
N GLN A 250 -14.51 -15.24 14.44
CA GLN A 250 -13.83 -14.90 15.70
C GLN A 250 -13.22 -13.48 15.79
N PHE A 251 -13.07 -12.71 14.69
CA PHE A 251 -12.52 -11.34 14.74
C PHE A 251 -13.63 -10.29 14.79
N SER A 252 -13.76 -9.54 15.90
CA SER A 252 -14.86 -8.58 16.11
C SER A 252 -14.53 -7.16 15.64
N ASP A 253 -13.25 -6.77 15.58
CA ASP A 253 -12.84 -5.46 15.08
C ASP A 253 -11.83 -5.59 13.94
N SER A 254 -11.96 -4.72 12.94
CA SER A 254 -11.02 -4.62 11.83
C SER A 254 -10.87 -3.19 11.33
N TRP A 255 -9.67 -2.82 10.91
CA TRP A 255 -9.40 -1.53 10.29
C TRP A 255 -8.41 -1.62 9.15
N LEU A 256 -8.51 -0.64 8.25
CA LEU A 256 -7.74 -0.59 7.01
C LEU A 256 -6.39 0.10 7.24
N GLY A 257 -5.33 -0.51 6.74
CA GLY A 257 -3.97 0.02 6.78
C GLY A 257 -3.64 0.93 5.60
N VAL A 258 -2.56 1.70 5.73
CA VAL A 258 -2.07 2.62 4.69
C VAL A 258 -1.76 1.94 3.36
N GLY A 259 -1.39 0.65 3.38
CA GLY A 259 -1.08 -0.12 2.17
C GLY A 259 -2.26 -0.20 1.21
N LEU A 260 -3.48 -0.34 1.72
CA LEU A 260 -4.68 -0.42 0.87
C LEU A 260 -4.87 0.87 0.05
N TYR A 261 -4.75 2.02 0.69
CA TYR A 261 -4.97 3.31 0.03
C TYR A 261 -3.94 3.56 -1.08
N PHE A 262 -2.67 3.23 -0.86
CA PHE A 262 -1.63 3.35 -1.89
C PHE A 262 -1.81 2.34 -3.03
N PHE A 263 -2.25 1.11 -2.72
CA PHE A 263 -2.57 0.12 -3.74
C PHE A 263 -3.72 0.58 -4.65
N VAL A 264 -4.80 1.12 -4.08
CA VAL A 264 -5.92 1.71 -4.83
C VAL A 264 -5.44 2.91 -5.66
N GLY A 265 -4.62 3.79 -5.08
CA GLY A 265 -4.04 4.92 -5.79
C GLY A 265 -3.20 4.49 -7.00
N TYR A 266 -2.40 3.43 -6.86
CA TYR A 266 -1.70 2.80 -7.97
C TYR A 266 -2.69 2.33 -9.06
N CYS A 267 -3.75 1.61 -8.71
CA CYS A 267 -4.74 1.10 -9.67
C CYS A 267 -5.34 2.23 -10.51
N VAL A 268 -5.73 3.34 -9.86
CA VAL A 268 -6.27 4.53 -10.55
C VAL A 268 -5.24 5.13 -11.51
N MET A 269 -4.01 5.35 -11.05
CA MET A 269 -2.95 5.95 -11.88
C MET A 269 -2.57 5.04 -13.06
N SER A 270 -2.55 3.72 -12.85
CA SER A 270 -2.30 2.73 -13.88
C SER A 270 -3.38 2.77 -14.97
N LEU A 271 -4.67 2.80 -14.60
CA LEU A 271 -5.77 2.94 -15.55
C LEU A 271 -5.68 4.24 -16.36
N LEU A 272 -5.36 5.36 -15.70
CA LEU A 272 -5.15 6.64 -16.36
C LEU A 272 -3.98 6.58 -17.36
N ALA A 273 -2.87 5.93 -17.00
CA ALA A 273 -1.73 5.77 -17.88
C ALA A 273 -2.10 4.98 -19.15
N VAL A 274 -2.79 3.84 -19.00
CA VAL A 274 -3.23 3.02 -20.13
C VAL A 274 -4.17 3.81 -21.05
N HIS A 275 -5.16 4.52 -20.48
CA HIS A 275 -6.10 5.34 -21.26
C HIS A 275 -5.40 6.44 -22.06
N LEU A 276 -4.40 7.10 -21.46
CA LEU A 276 -3.62 8.13 -22.12
C LEU A 276 -2.78 7.56 -23.27
N VAL A 277 -2.17 6.38 -23.10
CA VAL A 277 -1.40 5.72 -24.17
C VAL A 277 -2.31 5.27 -25.32
N ALA A 278 -3.49 4.74 -25.03
CA ALA A 278 -4.46 4.36 -26.05
C ALA A 278 -4.86 5.57 -26.91
N ARG A 279 -5.23 6.70 -26.29
CA ARG A 279 -5.55 7.93 -27.02
C ARG A 279 -4.40 8.48 -27.87
N MET A 280 -3.15 8.27 -27.45
CA MET A 280 -1.99 8.62 -28.27
C MET A 280 -1.84 7.72 -29.50
N GLY A 281 -2.29 6.47 -29.43
CA GLY A 281 -2.34 5.57 -30.58
C GLY A 281 -3.29 6.09 -31.65
N ASP A 282 -4.53 6.38 -31.26
CA ASP A 282 -5.61 6.81 -32.17
C ASP A 282 -5.29 8.17 -32.84
N ALA A 283 -4.74 9.12 -32.10
CA ALA A 283 -4.38 10.44 -32.63
C ALA A 283 -3.25 10.42 -33.66
N VAL A 284 -2.38 9.40 -33.62
CA VAL A 284 -1.31 9.21 -34.62
C VAL A 284 -1.87 8.62 -35.91
N GLU A 285 -2.87 7.73 -35.83
CA GLU A 285 -3.51 7.14 -37.01
C GLU A 285 -4.33 8.17 -37.80
N VAL A 286 -5.08 9.04 -37.12
CA VAL A 286 -5.86 10.13 -37.78
C VAL A 286 -4.97 11.14 -38.52
N ARG A 287 -3.70 11.31 -38.11
CA ARG A 287 -2.75 12.21 -38.77
C ARG A 287 -2.00 11.55 -39.94
N ALA A 288 -2.04 10.23 -40.03
CA ALA A 288 -1.37 9.45 -41.08
C ALA A 288 -2.32 9.06 -42.22
N ALA A 289 -3.64 9.22 -42.01
CA ALA A 289 -4.70 9.05 -43.01
C ALA A 289 -5.07 10.39 -43.66
#